data_AF-A0A497M1T3-F1
#
_entry.id   AF-A0A497M1T3-F1
#
_cell.length_a   1.000
_cell.length_b   1.000
_cell.length_c   1.000
_cell.angle_alpha   90.00
_cell.angle_beta   90.00
_cell.angle_gamma   90.00
#
_symmetry.space_group_name_H-M   'P 1'
#
loop_
_entity.id
_entity.type
_entity.pdbx_description
1 polymer ?
#
loop_
_entity_poly.entity_id
_entity_poly.type
_entity_poly.pdbx_seq_one_letter_code
_entity_poly.pdbx_strand_id
1 'polypeptide(L)'
;KLVVLSVFHLNKAKVHKAVTGEIYEVYSELCGELGVTPLTQRRVSTLLNELDSIGLLNAQVISMGRYGRTKKIRLAVARTLIKEVFTDNRFGRLINYEPKCLSKDVRGRS
;
A
#
# COMPACT_ATOMS: atom_id res chain seq x y z
N LYS A 1 -9.64 3.79 -1.87
CA LYS A 1 -8.87 5.07 -1.74
C LYS A 1 -7.67 4.91 -0.81
N LEU A 2 -7.84 4.71 0.51
CA LEU A 2 -6.70 4.58 1.43
C LEU A 2 -5.76 3.41 1.11
N VAL A 3 -6.28 2.26 0.68
CA VAL A 3 -5.46 1.12 0.24
C VAL A 3 -4.52 1.49 -0.91
N VAL A 4 -4.99 2.29 -1.88
CA VAL A 4 -4.15 2.77 -3.00
C VAL A 4 -3.07 3.71 -2.51
N LEU A 5 -3.41 4.63 -1.59
CA LEU A 5 -2.43 5.52 -0.96
C LEU A 5 -1.36 4.73 -0.20
N SER A 6 -1.72 3.65 0.49
CA SER A 6 -0.75 2.79 1.19
C SER A 6 0.29 2.20 0.24
N VAL A 7 -0.14 1.65 -0.89
CA VAL A 7 0.79 1.13 -1.91
C VAL A 7 1.60 2.26 -2.55
N PHE A 8 1.02 3.45 -2.70
CA PHE A 8 1.74 4.64 -3.16
C PHE A 8 2.87 5.07 -2.21
N HIS A 9 2.63 5.11 -0.90
CA HIS A 9 3.68 5.42 0.07
C HIS A 9 4.79 4.37 0.10
N LEU A 10 4.44 3.09 0.02
CA LEU A 10 5.42 2.01 -0.10
C LEU A 10 6.28 2.16 -1.36
N ASN A 11 5.67 2.47 -2.50
CA ASN A 11 6.39 2.72 -3.74
C ASN A 11 7.28 3.98 -3.67
N LYS A 12 6.80 5.06 -3.01
CA LYS A 12 7.57 6.29 -2.76
C LYS A 12 8.81 5.98 -1.89
N ALA A 13 8.67 5.11 -0.89
CA ALA A 13 9.76 4.64 -0.03
C ALA A 13 10.68 3.58 -0.68
N LYS A 14 10.61 3.39 -2.01
CA LYS A 14 11.38 2.39 -2.78
C LYS A 14 11.10 0.93 -2.38
N VAL A 15 9.98 0.65 -1.71
CA VAL A 15 9.47 -0.71 -1.53
C VAL A 15 8.74 -1.11 -2.82
N HIS A 16 9.49 -1.68 -3.76
CA HIS A 16 9.00 -1.98 -5.11
C HIS A 16 8.07 -3.21 -5.18
N LYS A 17 8.04 -4.06 -4.14
CA LYS A 17 7.26 -5.31 -4.09
C LYS A 17 6.78 -5.57 -2.66
N ALA A 18 5.72 -4.89 -2.26
CA ALA A 18 5.17 -5.00 -0.91
C ALA A 18 4.31 -6.26 -0.76
N VAL A 19 4.24 -6.81 0.45
CA VAL A 19 3.27 -7.86 0.82
C VAL A 19 2.03 -7.25 1.48
N THR A 20 0.96 -8.04 1.60
CA THR A 20 -0.30 -7.58 2.23
C THR A 20 -0.11 -7.04 3.64
N GLY A 21 0.83 -7.60 4.42
CA GLY A 21 1.15 -7.12 5.77
C GLY A 21 1.69 -5.68 5.78
N GLU A 22 2.74 -5.41 5.00
CA GLU A 22 3.33 -4.07 4.86
C GLU A 22 2.29 -3.04 4.38
N ILE A 23 1.43 -3.43 3.43
CA ILE A 23 0.34 -2.56 2.94
C ILE A 23 -0.68 -2.28 4.04
N TYR A 24 -1.02 -3.30 4.82
CA TYR A 24 -1.99 -3.20 5.90
C TYR A 24 -1.51 -2.29 7.04
N GLU A 25 -0.24 -2.34 7.39
CA GLU A 25 0.35 -1.46 8.40
C GLU A 25 0.24 0.01 7.99
N VAL A 26 0.69 0.35 6.77
CA VAL A 26 0.57 1.71 6.24
C VAL A 26 -0.90 2.13 6.15
N TYR A 27 -1.78 1.24 5.68
CA TYR A 27 -3.22 1.50 5.61
C TYR A 27 -3.82 1.82 6.98
N SER A 28 -3.46 1.04 8.01
CA SER A 28 -3.98 1.23 9.37
C SER A 28 -3.50 2.55 9.96
N GLU A 29 -2.25 2.92 9.68
CA GLU A 29 -1.69 4.21 10.09
C GLU A 29 -2.43 5.38 9.42
N LEU A 30 -2.63 5.33 8.10
CA LEU A 30 -3.38 6.37 7.37
C LEU A 30 -4.84 6.46 7.83
N CYS A 31 -5.45 5.34 8.25
CA CYS A 31 -6.77 5.34 8.85
C CYS A 31 -6.78 6.11 10.17
N GLY A 32 -5.79 5.86 11.03
CA GLY A 32 -5.61 6.58 12.30
C GLY A 32 -5.42 8.08 12.09
N GLU A 33 -4.61 8.47 11.11
CA GLU A 33 -4.43 9.89 10.74
C GLU A 33 -5.73 10.57 10.31
N LEU A 34 -6.73 9.84 9.79
CA LEU A 34 -8.03 10.40 9.41
C LEU A 34 -9.12 10.19 10.47
N GLY A 35 -8.80 9.54 11.60
CA GLY A 35 -9.79 9.19 12.62
C GLY A 35 -10.84 8.18 12.13
N VAL A 36 -10.50 7.33 11.14
CA VAL A 36 -11.40 6.28 10.64
C VAL A 36 -10.95 4.92 11.15
N THR A 37 -11.92 4.05 11.45
CA THR A 37 -11.63 2.67 11.86
C THR A 37 -11.08 1.86 10.69
N PRO A 38 -9.92 1.19 10.81
CA PRO A 38 -9.38 0.36 9.75
C PRO A 38 -10.26 -0.88 9.51
N LEU A 39 -10.38 -1.27 8.25
CA LEU A 39 -10.92 -2.58 7.88
C LEU A 39 -9.98 -3.69 8.33
N THR A 40 -10.47 -4.93 8.40
CA THR A 40 -9.60 -6.08 8.68
C THR A 40 -8.64 -6.35 7.52
N GLN A 41 -7.51 -6.99 7.82
CA GLN A 41 -6.51 -7.38 6.81
C GLN A 41 -7.12 -8.26 5.70
N ARG A 42 -8.10 -9.12 6.02
CA ARG A 42 -8.85 -9.91 5.03
C ARG A 42 -9.59 -9.02 4.03
N ARG A 43 -10.30 -8.00 4.51
CA ARG A 43 -11.04 -7.05 3.66
C ARG A 43 -10.09 -6.22 2.80
N VAL A 44 -8.96 -5.78 3.36
CA VAL A 44 -7.92 -5.08 2.61
C VAL A 44 -7.34 -5.96 1.50
N SER A 45 -7.10 -7.25 1.79
CA SER A 45 -6.67 -8.22 0.77
C SER A 45 -7.68 -8.37 -0.37
N THR A 46 -8.98 -8.42 -0.06
CA THR A 46 -10.03 -8.43 -1.09
C THR A 46 -9.96 -7.18 -1.98
N LEU A 47 -9.88 -5.99 -1.37
CA LEU A 47 -9.74 -4.73 -2.11
C LEU A 47 -8.49 -4.70 -2.98
N LEU A 48 -7.36 -5.26 -2.53
CA LEU A 48 -6.15 -5.35 -3.33
C LEU A 48 -6.35 -6.20 -4.59
N ASN A 49 -7.10 -7.30 -4.50
CA ASN A 49 -7.40 -8.15 -5.65
C ASN A 49 -8.37 -7.46 -6.63
N GLU A 50 -9.35 -6.70 -6.12
CA GLU A 50 -10.24 -5.88 -6.96
C GLU A 50 -9.44 -4.82 -7.73
N LEU A 51 -8.53 -4.12 -7.05
CA LEU A 51 -7.64 -3.12 -7.66
C LEU A 51 -6.68 -3.71 -8.69
N ASP A 52 -6.20 -4.93 -8.48
CA ASP A 52 -5.40 -5.69 -9.44
C ASP A 52 -6.21 -6.07 -10.70
N SER A 53 -7.47 -6.49 -10.50
CA SER A 53 -8.36 -6.90 -11.59
C SER A 53 -8.70 -5.75 -12.55
N ILE A 54 -8.72 -4.50 -12.04
CA ILE A 54 -8.92 -3.29 -12.85
C ILE A 54 -7.62 -2.67 -13.36
N GLY A 55 -6.46 -3.26 -13.06
CA GLY A 55 -5.15 -2.81 -13.54
C GLY A 55 -4.55 -1.61 -12.82
N LEU A 56 -5.05 -1.22 -11.64
CA LEU A 56 -4.40 -0.17 -10.82
C LEU A 56 -3.18 -0.71 -10.06
N LEU A 57 -3.24 -1.98 -9.67
CA LEU A 57 -2.15 -2.71 -9.04
C LEU A 57 -1.72 -3.88 -9.93
N ASN A 58 -0.56 -4.43 -9.63
CA ASN A 58 -0.12 -5.72 -10.13
C ASN A 58 0.24 -6.61 -8.93
N ALA A 59 -0.52 -7.69 -8.73
CA ALA A 59 -0.33 -8.66 -7.67
C ALA A 59 0.23 -9.98 -8.24
N GLN A 60 1.52 -10.22 -8.02
CA GLN A 60 2.20 -11.44 -8.45
C GLN A 60 2.28 -12.45 -7.31
N VAL A 61 1.75 -13.66 -7.51
CA VAL A 61 1.98 -14.79 -6.60
C VAL A 61 3.36 -15.36 -6.86
N ILE A 62 4.17 -15.48 -5.81
CA ILE A 62 5.53 -16.04 -5.86
C ILE A 62 5.61 -17.23 -4.90
N SER A 63 6.15 -18.35 -5.38
CA SER A 63 6.46 -19.51 -4.55
C SER A 63 7.69 -19.24 -3.70
N MET A 64 7.61 -19.54 -2.41
CA MET A 64 8.70 -19.49 -1.45
C MET A 64 9.12 -20.92 -1.04
N GLY A 65 8.82 -21.94 -1.85
CA GLY A 65 9.12 -23.33 -1.53
C GLY A 65 8.32 -23.83 -0.32
N ARG A 66 8.99 -24.43 0.67
CA ARG A 66 8.36 -24.95 1.90
C ARG A 66 7.70 -23.87 2.76
N TYR A 67 8.08 -22.60 2.57
CA TYR A 67 7.48 -21.45 3.25
C TYR A 67 6.16 -20.99 2.62
N GLY A 68 5.67 -21.71 1.61
CA GLY A 68 4.38 -21.47 0.98
C GLY A 68 4.45 -20.49 -0.18
N ARG A 69 3.38 -19.70 -0.38
CA ARG A 69 3.25 -18.73 -1.47
C ARG A 69 2.94 -17.35 -0.89
N THR A 70 3.50 -16.31 -1.48
CA THR A 70 3.23 -14.92 -1.08
C THR A 70 2.80 -14.09 -2.28
N LYS A 71 2.00 -13.05 -2.03
CA LYS A 71 1.64 -12.06 -3.04
C LYS A 71 2.57 -10.86 -2.91
N LYS A 72 3.29 -10.56 -3.99
CA LYS A 72 4.04 -9.31 -4.14
C LYS A 72 3.21 -8.33 -4.96
N ILE A 73 2.98 -7.15 -4.41
CA ILE A 73 2.07 -6.15 -4.95
C ILE A 73 2.85 -4.87 -5.26
N ARG A 74 2.58 -4.29 -6.42
CA ARG A 74 3.11 -3.00 -6.85
C ARG A 74 2.05 -2.15 -7.51
N LEU A 75 2.28 -0.83 -7.56
CA LEU A 75 1.50 0.05 -8.43
C LEU A 75 1.75 -0.32 -9.89
N ALA A 76 0.65 -0.44 -10.66
CA ALA A 76 0.71 -0.63 -12.11
C ALA A 76 0.61 0.70 -12.88
N VAL A 77 0.22 1.78 -12.19
CA VAL A 77 0.06 3.12 -12.75
C VAL A 77 1.14 4.09 -12.25
N ALA A 78 1.32 5.20 -12.98
CA ALA A 78 2.29 6.24 -12.63
C ALA A 78 1.95 6.92 -11.29
N ARG A 79 2.99 7.22 -10.50
CA ARG A 79 2.84 7.96 -9.23
C ARG A 79 2.24 9.35 -9.40
N THR A 80 2.49 10.01 -10.53
CA THR A 80 1.94 11.34 -10.85
C THR A 80 0.42 11.30 -10.94
N LEU A 81 -0.13 10.30 -11.64
CA LEU A 81 -1.58 10.09 -11.75
C LEU A 81 -2.22 9.87 -10.36
N ILE A 82 -1.60 9.05 -9.51
CA ILE A 82 -2.09 8.87 -8.13
C ILE A 82 -2.02 10.18 -7.34
N LYS A 83 -0.98 11.00 -7.53
CA LYS A 83 -0.92 12.31 -6.87
C LYS A 83 -2.05 13.22 -7.30
N GLU A 84 -2.28 13.37 -8.60
CA GLU A 84 -3.32 14.22 -9.17
C GLU A 84 -4.71 13.84 -8.62
N VAL A 85 -5.07 12.57 -8.71
CA VAL A 85 -6.40 12.07 -8.27
C VAL A 85 -6.67 12.30 -6.77
N PHE A 86 -5.63 12.31 -5.94
CA PHE A 86 -5.78 12.42 -4.48
C PHE A 86 -5.49 13.82 -3.92
N THR A 87 -5.00 14.75 -4.75
CA THR A 87 -4.67 16.13 -4.33
C THR A 87 -5.93 16.96 -4.10
N ASP A 88 -6.92 16.87 -4.98
CA ASP A 88 -8.17 17.67 -4.91
C ASP A 88 -9.18 17.15 -3.88
N ASN A 89 -8.83 16.10 -3.15
CA ASN A 89 -9.74 15.39 -2.26
C ASN A 89 -9.33 15.63 -0.79
N ARG A 90 -10.20 15.26 0.17
CA ARG A 90 -9.89 15.25 1.62
C ARG A 90 -8.64 14.44 2.04
N PHE A 91 -7.99 13.78 1.08
CA PHE A 91 -6.78 12.98 1.24
C PHE A 91 -5.50 13.74 0.82
N GLY A 92 -5.60 14.99 0.35
CA GLY A 92 -4.44 15.77 -0.10
C GLY A 92 -3.33 15.86 0.95
N ARG A 93 -3.70 16.01 2.24
CA ARG A 93 -2.74 16.01 3.36
C ARG A 93 -1.95 14.69 3.50
N LEU A 94 -2.54 13.58 3.08
CA LEU A 94 -1.90 12.26 3.16
C LEU A 94 -0.91 12.04 2.02
N ILE A 95 -1.04 12.71 0.87
CA ILE A 95 -0.08 12.56 -0.26
C ILE A 95 1.36 12.78 0.20
N ASN A 96 1.55 13.82 1.01
CA ASN A 96 2.87 14.25 1.49
C ASN A 96 3.22 13.65 2.86
N TYR A 97 2.30 12.91 3.47
CA TYR A 97 2.55 12.22 4.73
C TYR A 97 3.64 11.15 4.55
N GLU A 98 4.46 10.97 5.58
CA GLU A 98 5.47 9.92 5.63
C GLU A 98 5.11 8.93 6.74
N PRO A 99 4.60 7.74 6.39
CA PRO A 99 4.22 6.75 7.37
C PRO A 99 5.39 6.36 8.27
N LYS A 100 5.18 6.45 9.58
CA LYS A 100 6.14 6.12 10.64
C LYS A 100 6.53 4.65 10.62
N CYS A 101 5.64 3.76 10.17
CA CYS A 101 6.00 2.34 9.96
C CYS A 101 7.12 2.18 8.91
N LEU A 102 7.21 3.07 7.91
CA LEU A 102 8.22 2.98 6.85
C LEU A 102 9.58 3.55 7.25
N SER A 103 9.63 4.47 8.22
CA SER A 103 10.90 5.02 8.72
C SER A 103 11.68 4.03 9.60
N LYS A 104 10.99 3.03 10.19
CA LYS A 104 11.62 1.94 10.94
C LYS A 104 12.35 0.94 10.05
N ASP A 105 11.83 0.69 8.85
CA ASP A 105 12.32 -0.35 7.94
C ASP A 105 13.63 -0.01 7.22
N VAL A 106 13.97 1.28 7.08
CA VAL A 106 15.24 1.72 6.49
C VAL A 106 16.45 1.30 7.34
N ARG A 107 16.26 1.00 8.64
CA ARG A 107 17.35 0.60 9.54
C ARG A 107 17.58 -0.92 9.63
N GLY A 108 16.68 -1.75 9.09
CA GLY A 108 16.70 -3.21 9.27
C GLY A 108 17.01 -4.03 8.02
N ARG A 109 17.20 -3.40 6.85
CA ARG A 109 17.54 -4.08 5.59
C ARG A 109 18.89 -3.55 5.08
N SER A 110 19.95 -3.77 5.85
CA SER A 110 21.35 -3.67 5.38
C SER A 110 22.02 -5.02 5.50
#